data_AF-A0A954QD21-F1
#
_entry.id   AF-A0A954QD21-F1
#
_cell.length_a   1.000
_cell.length_b   1.000
_cell.length_c   1.000
_cell.angle_alpha   90.00
_cell.angle_beta   90.00
_cell.angle_gamma   90.00
#
_symmetry.space_group_name_H-M   'P 1'
#
loop_
_entity.id
_entity.type
_entity.pdbx_description
1 polymer ?
#
loop_
_entity_poly.entity_id
_entity_poly.type
_entity_poly.pdbx_seq_one_letter_code
_entity_poly.pdbx_strand_id
1 'polypeptide(L)'
;DSHSAIEANHSRLCRSMDKPVAGLLKDLKQRGLLDETLVIWGGEFGRTPMSEKGDGRDHNPTGFSIWMAGGGVKGGQAIGATDELGLYAVEDKMHVHDIHASILWLLGLNNMQLTYDHKGRPERPTINEGAFNKKLVG
;
A
#
# COMPACT_ATOMS: atom_id res chain seq x y z
N ASP A 1 -6.05 -3.94 -13.47
CA ASP A 1 -7.51 -3.89 -13.29
C ASP A 1 -8.14 -5.01 -14.14
N SER A 2 -8.70 -6.03 -13.51
CA SER A 2 -9.22 -7.23 -14.20
C SER A 2 -10.64 -7.51 -13.73
N HIS A 3 -11.61 -7.19 -14.60
CA HIS A 3 -13.04 -7.27 -14.31
C HIS A 3 -13.67 -8.59 -14.80
N SER A 4 -12.88 -9.46 -15.43
CA SER A 4 -13.28 -10.79 -15.91
C SER A 4 -12.06 -11.74 -15.86
N ALA A 5 -12.34 -13.05 -15.93
CA ALA A 5 -11.34 -14.12 -15.84
C ALA A 5 -10.27 -13.87 -14.75
N ILE A 6 -10.68 -13.43 -13.56
CA ILE A 6 -9.77 -12.83 -12.58
C ILE A 6 -8.68 -13.81 -12.12
N GLU A 7 -9.01 -15.09 -11.99
CA GLU A 7 -8.06 -16.12 -11.59
C GLU A 7 -6.92 -16.26 -12.61
N ALA A 8 -7.26 -16.39 -13.91
CA ALA A 8 -6.26 -16.50 -14.98
C ALA A 8 -5.43 -15.23 -15.10
N ASN A 9 -6.09 -14.06 -15.07
CA ASN A 9 -5.43 -12.76 -15.21
C ASN A 9 -4.50 -12.46 -14.03
N HIS A 10 -5.00 -12.51 -12.79
CA HIS A 10 -4.17 -12.23 -11.61
C HIS A 10 -3.07 -13.26 -11.45
N SER A 11 -3.33 -14.56 -11.66
CA SER A 11 -2.28 -15.58 -11.57
C SER A 11 -1.13 -15.31 -12.54
N ARG A 12 -1.44 -14.92 -13.79
CA ARG A 12 -0.42 -14.57 -14.79
C ARG A 12 0.33 -13.30 -14.40
N LEU A 13 -0.37 -12.24 -14.00
CA LEU A 13 0.21 -10.95 -13.63
C LEU A 13 1.10 -11.06 -12.39
N CYS A 14 0.63 -11.72 -11.34
CA CYS A 14 1.41 -11.98 -10.13
C CYS A 14 2.70 -12.76 -10.46
N ARG A 15 2.61 -13.84 -11.27
CA ARG A 15 3.80 -14.58 -11.71
C ARG A 15 4.77 -13.74 -12.54
N SER A 16 4.28 -12.80 -13.34
CA SER A 16 5.17 -11.92 -14.11
C SER A 16 5.87 -10.88 -13.25
N MET A 17 5.32 -10.49 -12.10
CA MET A 17 5.92 -9.49 -11.21
C MET A 17 6.77 -10.09 -10.10
N ASP A 18 6.50 -11.32 -9.67
CA ASP A 18 7.16 -11.97 -8.52
C ASP A 18 8.70 -11.93 -8.60
N LYS A 19 9.28 -12.46 -9.68
CA LYS A 19 10.73 -12.50 -9.87
C LYS A 19 11.37 -11.11 -10.02
N PRO A 20 10.84 -10.18 -10.85
CA PRO A 20 11.40 -8.82 -10.94
C PRO A 20 11.41 -8.06 -9.61
N VAL A 21 10.33 -8.14 -8.83
CA VAL A 21 10.24 -7.46 -7.53
C VAL A 21 11.23 -8.04 -6.53
N ALA A 22 11.34 -9.37 -6.47
CA ALA A 22 12.36 -10.02 -5.65
C ALA A 22 13.78 -9.64 -6.09
N GLY A 23 14.02 -9.49 -7.40
CA GLY A 23 15.28 -9.00 -7.96
C GLY A 23 15.60 -7.58 -7.50
N LEU A 24 14.65 -6.65 -7.62
CA LEU A 24 14.80 -5.26 -7.18
C LEU A 24 15.21 -5.19 -5.69
N LEU A 25 14.50 -5.91 -4.81
CA LEU A 25 14.80 -5.90 -3.38
C LEU A 25 16.18 -6.50 -3.08
N LYS A 26 16.57 -7.58 -3.77
CA LYS A 26 17.90 -8.18 -3.63
C LYS A 26 18.99 -7.24 -4.09
N ASP A 27 18.82 -6.58 -5.22
CA ASP A 27 19.80 -5.67 -5.79
C ASP A 27 19.99 -4.44 -4.91
N LEU A 28 18.90 -3.84 -4.41
CA LEU A 28 18.96 -2.74 -3.44
C LEU A 28 19.72 -3.17 -2.18
N LYS A 29 19.41 -4.34 -1.64
CA LYS A 29 20.09 -4.87 -0.44
C LYS A 29 21.56 -5.14 -0.69
N GLN A 30 21.92 -5.78 -1.81
CA GLN A 30 23.31 -6.09 -2.17
C GLN A 30 24.16 -4.82 -2.34
N ARG A 31 23.54 -3.72 -2.79
CA ARG A 31 24.21 -2.42 -2.96
C ARG A 31 24.21 -1.56 -1.69
N GLY A 32 23.60 -2.04 -0.59
CA GLY A 32 23.45 -1.27 0.65
C GLY A 32 22.45 -0.11 0.54
N LEU A 33 21.62 -0.07 -0.51
CA LEU A 33 20.68 1.03 -0.79
C LEU A 33 19.30 0.80 -0.16
N LEU A 34 18.99 -0.42 0.27
CA LEU A 34 17.66 -0.75 0.79
C LEU A 34 17.32 0.04 2.05
N ASP A 35 18.29 0.33 2.91
CA ASP A 35 18.05 1.04 4.17
C ASP A 35 17.68 2.52 3.96
N GLU A 36 18.09 3.11 2.82
CA GLU A 36 17.78 4.48 2.42
C GLU A 36 16.69 4.57 1.33
N THR A 37 16.18 3.43 0.86
CA THR A 37 15.15 3.35 -0.18
C THR A 37 13.86 2.76 0.39
N LEU A 38 12.81 3.58 0.50
CA LEU A 38 11.47 3.08 0.79
C LEU A 38 10.84 2.48 -0.47
N VAL A 39 10.62 1.17 -0.48
CA VAL A 39 9.88 0.45 -1.51
C VAL A 39 8.45 0.25 -1.03
N ILE A 40 7.48 0.67 -1.84
CA ILE A 40 6.04 0.53 -1.57
C ILE A 40 5.43 -0.25 -2.71
N TRP A 41 4.63 -1.24 -2.39
CA TRP A 41 3.95 -2.06 -3.37
C TRP A 41 2.51 -2.30 -2.97
N GLY A 42 1.60 -1.99 -3.87
CA GLY A 42 0.18 -2.11 -3.63
C GLY A 42 -0.63 -1.65 -4.83
N GLY A 43 -1.95 -1.79 -4.71
CA GLY A 43 -2.91 -1.16 -5.60
C GLY A 43 -3.67 -0.05 -4.88
N GLU A 44 -4.58 0.58 -5.62
CA GLU A 44 -5.46 1.64 -5.10
C GLU A 44 -6.64 1.08 -4.27
N PHE A 45 -6.95 -0.19 -4.45
CA PHE A 45 -8.08 -0.90 -3.85
C PHE A 45 -7.86 -2.42 -3.93
N GLY A 46 -8.67 -3.16 -3.19
CA GLY A 46 -8.75 -4.62 -3.23
C GLY A 46 -9.75 -5.12 -4.26
N ARG A 47 -10.10 -6.39 -4.13
CA ARG A 47 -11.22 -7.03 -4.84
C ARG A 47 -12.23 -7.52 -3.84
N THR A 48 -13.51 -7.34 -4.12
CA THR A 48 -14.57 -7.86 -3.23
C THR A 48 -14.44 -9.38 -3.12
N PRO A 49 -14.94 -9.99 -2.03
CA PRO A 49 -14.98 -11.45 -1.92
C PRO A 49 -16.10 -12.07 -2.75
N MET A 50 -17.09 -11.27 -3.15
CA MET A 50 -18.24 -11.69 -3.95
C MET A 50 -18.04 -11.37 -5.43
N SER A 51 -18.81 -12.07 -6.28
CA SER A 51 -18.92 -11.78 -7.71
C SER A 51 -20.39 -11.58 -8.07
N GLU A 52 -20.71 -10.46 -8.72
CA GLU A 52 -22.06 -10.23 -9.25
C GLU A 52 -22.30 -10.91 -10.62
N LYS A 53 -21.23 -11.25 -11.35
CA LYS A 53 -21.29 -11.67 -12.77
C LYS A 53 -20.57 -12.99 -13.08
N GLY A 54 -20.02 -13.67 -12.08
CA GLY A 54 -19.43 -15.01 -12.18
C GLY A 54 -17.90 -15.02 -12.23
N ASP A 55 -17.29 -14.39 -13.23
CA ASP A 55 -15.84 -14.55 -13.53
C ASP A 55 -14.95 -13.35 -13.14
N GLY A 56 -15.54 -12.32 -12.54
CA GLY A 56 -14.89 -11.09 -12.10
C GLY A 56 -15.34 -10.63 -10.71
N ARG A 57 -14.58 -9.72 -10.09
CA ARG A 57 -14.88 -9.15 -8.77
C ARG A 57 -14.72 -7.63 -8.81
N ASP A 58 -15.63 -6.94 -8.12
CA ASP A 58 -15.65 -5.48 -8.03
C ASP A 58 -14.50 -4.93 -7.19
N HIS A 59 -14.37 -3.61 -7.22
CA HIS A 59 -13.39 -2.86 -6.45
C HIS A 59 -13.75 -2.93 -4.96
N ASN A 60 -12.80 -3.30 -4.11
CA ASN A 60 -12.97 -3.27 -2.65
C ASN A 60 -12.16 -2.12 -2.03
N PRO A 61 -12.76 -0.94 -1.79
CA PRO A 61 -12.08 0.17 -1.12
C PRO A 61 -12.03 -0.01 0.40
N THR A 62 -12.74 -0.99 0.97
CA THR A 62 -12.90 -1.16 2.42
C THR A 62 -11.98 -2.19 3.05
N GLY A 63 -11.36 -3.05 2.24
CA GLY A 63 -10.40 -4.06 2.69
C GLY A 63 -9.41 -4.41 1.58
N PHE A 64 -8.15 -4.02 1.76
CA PHE A 64 -7.05 -4.36 0.86
C PHE A 64 -5.71 -4.27 1.58
N SER A 65 -4.67 -4.76 0.92
CA SER A 65 -3.32 -4.83 1.47
C SER A 65 -2.32 -4.13 0.58
N ILE A 66 -1.33 -3.53 1.21
CA ILE A 66 -0.09 -3.04 0.62
C ILE A 66 1.07 -3.62 1.41
N TRP A 67 2.28 -3.65 0.85
CA TRP A 67 3.50 -3.94 1.60
C TRP A 67 4.55 -2.86 1.37
N MET A 68 5.41 -2.70 2.38
CA MET A 68 6.55 -1.78 2.34
C MET A 68 7.84 -2.51 2.73
N ALA A 69 8.98 -2.07 2.22
CA ALA A 69 10.30 -2.55 2.60
C ALA A 69 11.35 -1.44 2.50
N GLY A 70 12.42 -1.55 3.29
CA GLY A 70 13.49 -0.56 3.29
C GLY A 70 13.08 0.77 3.92
N GLY A 71 13.94 1.79 3.83
CA GLY A 71 13.65 3.14 4.31
C GLY A 71 13.25 3.22 5.80
N GLY A 72 13.83 2.35 6.63
CA GLY A 72 13.52 2.28 8.08
C GLY A 72 12.28 1.46 8.45
N VAL A 73 11.55 0.88 7.49
CA VAL A 73 10.41 -0.01 7.78
C VAL A 73 10.90 -1.31 8.41
N LYS A 74 10.29 -1.70 9.53
CA LYS A 74 10.55 -2.99 10.18
C LYS A 74 9.88 -4.10 9.34
N GLY A 75 10.69 -4.99 8.78
CA GLY A 75 10.21 -6.15 8.03
C GLY A 75 9.69 -7.29 8.92
N GLY A 76 9.11 -8.32 8.29
CA GLY A 76 8.67 -9.55 8.97
C GLY A 76 7.42 -9.39 9.83
N GLN A 77 6.58 -8.40 9.52
CA GLN A 77 5.33 -8.16 10.22
C GLN A 77 4.15 -8.00 9.26
N ALA A 78 2.96 -8.35 9.75
CA ALA A 78 1.69 -7.98 9.15
C ALA A 78 0.96 -7.07 10.14
N ILE A 79 0.44 -5.94 9.66
CA ILE A 79 -0.28 -4.97 10.47
C ILE A 79 -1.71 -4.93 9.95
N GLY A 80 -2.64 -5.32 10.83
CA GLY A 80 -4.06 -5.37 10.54
C GLY A 80 -4.53 -6.65 9.86
N ALA A 81 -5.85 -6.77 9.79
CA ALA A 81 -6.56 -7.91 9.24
C ALA A 81 -7.93 -7.47 8.71
N THR A 82 -8.45 -8.24 7.77
CA THR A 82 -9.84 -8.12 7.31
C THR A 82 -10.76 -8.99 8.16
N ASP A 83 -12.06 -8.74 8.06
CA ASP A 83 -13.08 -9.67 8.55
C ASP A 83 -12.94 -11.06 7.89
N GLU A 84 -13.70 -12.03 8.40
CA GLU A 84 -13.70 -13.42 7.92
C GLU A 84 -14.07 -13.56 6.43
N LEU A 85 -14.79 -12.58 5.88
CA LEU A 85 -15.17 -12.56 4.47
C LEU A 85 -14.08 -11.92 3.59
N GLY A 86 -13.17 -11.13 4.15
CA GLY A 86 -12.21 -10.32 3.40
C GLY A 86 -12.78 -8.99 2.88
N LEU A 87 -13.90 -8.51 3.44
CA LEU A 87 -14.61 -7.33 2.92
C LEU A 87 -14.16 -6.02 3.58
N TYR A 88 -14.08 -5.99 4.90
CA TYR A 88 -13.69 -4.82 5.68
C TYR A 88 -12.37 -5.05 6.42
N ALA A 89 -11.50 -4.05 6.46
CA ALA A 89 -10.40 -4.01 7.44
C ALA A 89 -10.96 -3.77 8.84
N VAL A 90 -10.63 -4.64 9.80
CA VAL A 90 -11.22 -4.65 11.16
C VAL A 90 -10.19 -4.56 12.28
N GLU A 91 -8.95 -4.98 12.05
CA GLU A 91 -7.85 -4.90 13.01
C GLU A 91 -6.78 -3.93 12.49
N ASP A 92 -6.18 -3.11 13.39
CA ASP A 92 -5.12 -2.14 13.10
C ASP A 92 -5.30 -1.38 11.78
N LYS A 93 -6.55 -0.98 11.52
CA LYS A 93 -6.96 -0.37 10.26
C LYS A 93 -6.19 0.92 10.02
N MET A 94 -5.67 1.07 8.80
CA MET A 94 -5.14 2.33 8.28
C MET A 94 -6.05 2.88 7.19
N HIS A 95 -6.42 4.15 7.29
CA HIS A 95 -7.00 4.87 6.16
C HIS A 95 -5.90 5.21 5.14
N VAL A 96 -6.28 5.51 3.89
CA VAL A 96 -5.30 5.96 2.87
C VAL A 96 -4.56 7.23 3.29
N HIS A 97 -5.20 8.08 4.10
CA HIS A 97 -4.54 9.24 4.72
C HIS A 97 -3.42 8.84 5.68
N ASP A 98 -3.62 7.78 6.50
CA ASP A 98 -2.59 7.29 7.42
C ASP A 98 -1.42 6.64 6.67
N ILE A 99 -1.72 5.94 5.57
CA ILE A 99 -0.70 5.36 4.68
C ILE A 99 0.18 6.48 4.10
N HIS A 100 -0.42 7.49 3.49
CA HIS A 100 0.32 8.62 2.92
C HIS A 100 1.06 9.45 3.98
N ALA A 101 0.43 9.70 5.14
CA ALA A 101 1.10 10.37 6.25
C ALA A 101 2.33 9.58 6.73
N SER A 102 2.23 8.25 6.77
CA SER A 102 3.34 7.37 7.14
C SER A 102 4.47 7.38 6.12
N ILE A 103 4.14 7.38 4.82
CA ILE A 103 5.14 7.49 3.74
C ILE A 103 5.89 8.81 3.86
N LEU A 104 5.17 9.93 4.03
CA LEU A 104 5.79 11.24 4.20
C LEU A 104 6.69 11.27 5.43
N TRP A 105 6.24 10.69 6.54
CA TRP A 105 7.03 10.61 7.77
C TRP A 105 8.35 9.83 7.55
N LEU A 106 8.29 8.68 6.85
CA LEU A 106 9.48 7.88 6.51
C LEU A 106 10.45 8.62 5.58
N LEU A 107 9.94 9.56 4.78
CA LEU A 107 10.74 10.48 3.95
C LEU A 107 11.27 11.69 4.73
N GLY A 108 11.00 11.79 6.04
CA GLY A 108 11.41 12.93 6.88
C GLY A 108 10.52 14.17 6.73
N LEU A 109 9.32 14.02 6.17
CA LEU A 109 8.37 15.10 5.92
C LEU A 109 7.19 15.05 6.88
N ASN A 110 6.72 16.22 7.32
CA ASN A 110 5.50 16.35 8.12
C ASN A 110 4.31 16.67 7.22
N ASN A 111 3.32 15.78 7.16
CA ASN A 111 2.15 15.90 6.28
C ASN A 111 1.29 17.16 6.53
N MET A 112 1.31 17.71 7.74
CA MET A 112 0.54 18.91 8.11
C MET A 112 1.32 20.22 7.85
N GLN A 113 2.64 20.14 7.69
CA GLN A 113 3.50 21.28 7.37
C GLN A 113 3.83 21.34 5.88
N LEU A 114 3.87 20.20 5.18
CA LEU A 114 4.13 20.14 3.76
C LEU A 114 2.94 20.70 2.98
N THR A 115 3.16 21.82 2.30
CA THR A 115 2.18 22.45 1.42
C THR A 115 2.69 22.52 -0.01
N TYR A 116 1.78 22.43 -0.98
CA TYR A 116 2.08 22.64 -2.40
C TYR A 116 0.98 23.48 -3.05
N ASP A 117 1.31 24.24 -4.08
CA ASP A 117 0.31 25.01 -4.81
C ASP A 117 -0.46 24.12 -5.78
N HIS A 118 -1.79 24.16 -5.68
CA HIS A 118 -2.68 23.50 -6.61
C HIS A 118 -3.83 24.43 -6.97
N LYS A 119 -3.99 24.76 -8.26
CA LYS A 119 -5.06 25.64 -8.73
C LYS A 119 -5.12 26.99 -7.98
N GLY A 120 -3.95 27.55 -7.66
CA GLY A 120 -3.84 28.87 -7.02
C GLY A 120 -4.13 28.91 -5.52
N ARG A 121 -4.18 27.75 -4.85
CA ARG A 121 -4.30 27.67 -3.39
C ARG A 121 -3.27 26.69 -2.82
N PRO A 122 -2.77 26.94 -1.59
CA PRO A 122 -1.95 25.97 -0.90
C PRO A 122 -2.80 24.76 -0.49
N GLU A 123 -2.33 23.57 -0.82
CA GLU A 123 -2.91 22.27 -0.46
C GLU A 123 -1.93 21.45 0.36
N ARG A 124 -2.44 20.45 1.07
CA ARG A 124 -1.65 19.44 1.78
C ARG A 124 -1.89 18.06 1.16
N PRO A 125 -0.86 17.19 1.10
CA PRO A 125 -1.00 15.85 0.48
C PRO A 125 -2.03 14.93 1.16
N THR A 126 -2.31 15.15 2.44
CA THR A 126 -3.32 14.38 3.21
C THR A 126 -4.48 15.27 3.68
N ILE A 127 -4.69 16.41 2.99
CA ILE A 127 -5.71 17.41 3.32
C ILE A 127 -5.55 17.89 4.77
N ASN A 128 -6.35 17.37 5.70
CA ASN A 128 -6.31 17.75 7.11
C ASN A 128 -6.27 16.52 8.05
N GLU A 129 -5.92 15.35 7.52
CA GLU A 129 -6.02 14.07 8.22
C GLU A 129 -4.77 13.20 8.01
N GLY A 130 -4.76 12.03 8.65
CA GLY A 130 -3.71 11.03 8.55
C GLY A 130 -2.72 11.13 9.69
N ALA A 131 -2.44 10.00 10.31
CA ALA A 131 -1.41 9.84 11.34
C ALA A 131 -0.37 8.80 10.92
N PHE A 132 0.88 9.03 11.30
CA PHE A 132 1.93 8.03 11.14
C PHE A 132 1.63 6.80 12.00
N ASN A 133 1.60 5.62 11.38
CA ASN A 133 1.49 4.36 12.10
C ASN A 133 2.86 3.91 12.63
N LYS A 134 3.08 4.12 13.93
CA LYS A 134 4.32 3.76 14.61
C LYS A 134 4.67 2.28 14.53
N LYS A 135 3.71 1.38 14.27
CA LYS A 135 3.99 -0.06 14.09
C LYS A 135 4.84 -0.34 12.85
N LEU A 136 4.87 0.57 11.87
CA LEU A 136 5.70 0.43 10.67
C LEU A 136 7.20 0.43 10.97
N VAL A 137 7.60 1.02 12.08
CA VAL A 137 8.99 1.07 12.53
C VAL A 137 9.17 0.26 13.81
N GLY A 138 10.41 -0.15 14.10
CA GLY A 138 10.79 -0.90 15.30
C GLY A 138 11.19 0.01 16.45
#